data_AF-A0A4R0NY11-F1
#
_entry.id   AF-A0A4R0NY11-F1
#
_cell.length_a   1.000
_cell.length_b   1.000
_cell.length_c   1.000
_cell.angle_alpha   90.00
_cell.angle_beta   90.00
_cell.angle_gamma   90.00
#
_symmetry.space_group_name_H-M   'P 1'
#
loop_
_entity.id
_entity.type
_entity.pdbx_description
1 polymer ?
#
loop_
_entity_poly.entity_id
_entity_poly.type
_entity_poly.pdbx_seq_one_letter_code
_entity_poly.pdbx_strand_id
1 'polypeptide(L)'
;MSKLKYAYIALFIAFLPWLAFQKVNAQDYYGPQAASEWLTVAEAFKPKLIGQEIHPVGVVKLIPDTSAFQGWKTGPAGTLEDFYSKSFRTQSGTVIDFGAHLTGYYTFTIKESQRVLDGPLRFKLTFAEVPAELSTPFDPYPGTLSRAWLQDETITVMELPATITLPRRMSFRYLKIDLLASPRDFDFKITEMKFSAVSSVNVTPPLLSSKTSAVISKIDAVGLNTLKECMQTIYEDGPKRDRRLWIGDLYLQAMANNYSFKNHDLTKRCLYMIAGLADDKGFLYPNAFETPAPHPQQGAFLFEYSLFFNTTLKEYLAATGDKKTATDLWPVAKQQLENINKHLDQKGLFNAAEAQKEWWLFVDWREGLDKQASLQGIMIFALKETWLLAKELGKEKEVSHIPALISKMTAAARVNLYDKQKGVYVSGPEKQVSYASQAWMVISGVATKAEGQKALKSLVNNKNAVRPGTPYLYHYYVAALIKSGLTQEAKAALEKYWGGMVQKGADTFWEAYDPDNELLSPYNFFPVNSYCHAWSCTPVYFIRKYPEIFQQ
;
A
#
# COMPACT_ATOMS: atom_id res chain seq x y z
N MET A 1 56.10 -9.28 37.45
CA MET A 1 56.08 -7.85 37.82
C MET A 1 55.51 -7.10 36.63
N SER A 2 54.44 -6.30 36.62
CA SER A 2 53.40 -5.82 37.54
C SER A 2 52.33 -5.19 36.61
N LYS A 3 51.05 -5.60 36.61
CA LYS A 3 49.92 -5.04 37.39
C LYS A 3 49.53 -3.56 37.10
N LEU A 4 48.21 -3.40 36.83
CA LEU A 4 47.28 -2.28 37.15
C LEU A 4 47.34 -1.00 36.30
N LYS A 5 46.25 -0.47 35.67
CA LYS A 5 44.90 0.01 36.11
C LYS A 5 44.86 1.49 36.57
N TYR A 6 43.64 2.07 36.45
CA TYR A 6 43.08 3.36 36.92
C TYR A 6 43.05 4.46 35.83
N ALA A 7 41.92 4.97 35.33
CA ALA A 7 40.65 5.46 35.89
C ALA A 7 40.80 6.70 36.80
N TYR A 8 40.44 7.90 36.30
CA TYR A 8 39.38 8.80 36.80
C TYR A 8 39.58 10.29 36.45
N ILE A 9 38.50 10.89 35.91
CA ILE A 9 37.90 12.22 36.13
C ILE A 9 38.76 13.49 35.95
N ALA A 10 38.29 14.36 35.04
CA ALA A 10 38.12 15.78 35.34
C ALA A 10 36.86 16.32 34.64
N LEU A 11 35.91 16.79 35.46
CA LEU A 11 34.71 17.53 35.08
C LEU A 11 35.08 18.80 34.29
N PHE A 12 34.33 19.13 33.25
CA PHE A 12 34.02 20.51 32.93
C PHE A 12 32.55 20.68 32.58
N ILE A 13 31.87 21.39 33.48
CA ILE A 13 30.53 21.94 33.36
C ILE A 13 30.60 23.06 32.32
N ALA A 14 29.80 22.97 31.27
CA ALA A 14 29.43 24.12 30.46
C ALA A 14 27.94 24.05 30.16
N PHE A 15 27.21 24.97 30.79
CA PHE A 15 25.84 25.34 30.49
C PHE A 15 25.65 25.53 28.97
N LEU A 16 24.88 24.66 28.34
CA LEU A 16 24.31 24.94 27.02
C LEU A 16 22.91 25.51 27.24
N PRO A 17 22.63 26.74 26.78
CA PRO A 17 21.33 27.34 26.96
C PRO A 17 20.31 26.57 26.12
N TRP A 18 19.17 26.36 26.77
CA TRP A 18 17.88 26.01 26.20
C TRP A 18 17.68 26.74 24.86
N LEU A 19 17.99 26.08 23.75
CA LEU A 19 17.52 26.50 22.44
C LEU A 19 16.04 26.17 22.42
N ALA A 20 15.26 27.16 22.87
CA ALA A 20 13.85 27.24 22.59
C ALA A 20 13.66 26.88 21.12
N PHE A 21 12.83 25.88 20.86
CA PHE A 21 12.22 25.66 19.56
C PHE A 21 11.61 26.99 19.13
N GLN A 22 12.34 27.76 18.32
CA GLN A 22 11.71 28.79 17.52
C GLN A 22 10.79 28.04 16.57
N LYS A 23 9.51 27.99 16.93
CA LYS A 23 8.43 27.85 15.96
C LYS A 23 8.66 28.94 14.94
N VAL A 24 9.33 28.59 13.85
CA VAL A 24 9.20 29.33 12.61
C VAL A 24 7.73 29.15 12.24
N ASN A 25 6.91 30.10 12.67
CA ASN A 25 5.56 30.27 12.17
C ASN A 25 5.72 30.66 10.70
N ALA A 26 5.98 29.67 9.84
CA ALA A 26 5.56 29.77 8.46
C ALA A 26 4.07 30.09 8.52
N GLN A 27 3.69 31.18 7.88
CA GLN A 27 2.29 31.57 7.74
C GLN A 27 1.58 30.38 7.08
N ASP A 28 0.73 29.68 7.83
CA ASP A 28 -0.04 28.55 7.31
C ASP A 28 -0.87 29.05 6.13
N TYR A 29 -0.62 28.50 4.93
CA TYR A 29 -1.23 28.93 3.66
C TYR A 29 -2.76 29.01 3.75
N TYR A 30 -3.37 28.09 4.52
CA TYR A 30 -4.82 28.00 4.68
C TYR A 30 -5.38 28.86 5.83
N GLY A 31 -4.52 29.63 6.50
CA GLY A 31 -4.86 30.48 7.62
C GLY A 31 -4.20 30.01 8.92
N PRO A 32 -3.98 30.90 9.89
CA PRO A 32 -3.05 30.68 11.01
C PRO A 32 -3.37 29.52 11.97
N GLN A 33 -4.54 28.88 11.83
CA GLN A 33 -4.99 27.78 12.70
C GLN A 33 -5.51 26.56 11.91
N ALA A 34 -5.64 26.64 10.58
CA ALA A 34 -6.32 25.63 9.79
C ALA A 34 -5.65 24.25 9.90
N ALA A 35 -4.32 24.18 9.75
CA ALA A 35 -3.58 22.94 9.90
C ALA A 35 -3.75 22.31 11.29
N SER A 36 -3.69 23.12 12.35
CA SER A 36 -3.84 22.63 13.72
C SER A 36 -5.27 22.13 14.01
N GLU A 37 -6.29 22.81 13.50
CA GLU A 37 -7.68 22.40 13.63
C GLU A 37 -7.93 21.09 12.88
N TRP A 38 -7.44 20.96 11.64
CA TRP A 38 -7.55 19.74 10.84
C TRP A 38 -6.84 18.55 11.49
N LEU A 39 -5.65 18.74 12.06
CA LEU A 39 -4.96 17.69 12.82
C LEU A 39 -5.73 17.29 14.10
N THR A 40 -6.41 18.24 14.74
CA THR A 40 -7.29 17.96 15.88
C THR A 40 -8.49 17.10 15.46
N VAL A 41 -9.10 17.41 14.32
CA VAL A 41 -10.17 16.57 13.74
C VAL A 41 -9.63 15.19 13.38
N ALA A 42 -8.48 15.10 12.72
CA ALA A 42 -7.87 13.82 12.39
C ALA A 42 -7.67 12.96 13.64
N GLU A 43 -7.20 13.54 14.74
CA GLU A 43 -7.00 12.82 16.01
C GLU A 43 -8.31 12.36 16.66
N ALA A 44 -9.36 13.18 16.61
CA ALA A 44 -10.68 12.80 17.11
C ALA A 44 -11.27 11.57 16.39
N PHE A 45 -10.91 11.36 15.12
CA PHE A 45 -11.33 10.21 14.31
C PHE A 45 -10.32 9.06 14.27
N LYS A 46 -9.33 9.04 15.17
CA LYS A 46 -8.40 7.91 15.32
C LYS A 46 -9.16 6.65 15.78
N PRO A 47 -9.21 5.58 14.98
CA PRO A 47 -9.88 4.37 15.45
C PRO A 47 -9.06 3.69 16.54
N LYS A 48 -9.75 3.03 17.46
CA LYS A 48 -9.11 2.04 18.34
C LYS A 48 -8.95 0.74 17.57
N LEU A 49 -7.75 0.18 17.57
CA LEU A 49 -7.51 -1.13 16.97
C LEU A 49 -8.16 -2.21 17.82
N ILE A 50 -8.73 -3.20 17.15
CA ILE A 50 -9.35 -4.37 17.77
C ILE A 50 -8.37 -5.52 17.66
N GLY A 51 -8.12 -6.18 18.79
CA GLY A 51 -7.25 -7.34 18.88
C GLY A 51 -8.02 -8.65 18.79
N GLN A 52 -7.49 -9.60 18.03
CA GLN A 52 -7.92 -11.00 18.04
C GLN A 52 -6.72 -11.89 18.34
N GLU A 53 -6.85 -12.79 19.31
CA GLU A 53 -5.83 -13.80 19.58
C GLU A 53 -5.93 -14.93 18.54
N ILE A 54 -4.81 -15.23 17.88
CA ILE A 54 -4.67 -16.26 16.86
C ILE A 54 -3.57 -17.23 17.29
N HIS A 55 -3.81 -18.52 17.10
CA HIS A 55 -2.83 -19.58 17.31
C HIS A 55 -2.37 -20.15 15.97
N PRO A 56 -1.14 -20.69 15.89
CA PRO A 56 -0.69 -21.35 14.68
C PRO A 56 -1.54 -22.58 14.35
N VAL A 57 -1.56 -22.98 13.08
CA VAL A 57 -2.37 -24.10 12.59
C VAL A 57 -1.55 -25.35 12.28
N GLY A 58 -0.22 -25.23 12.11
CA GLY A 58 0.60 -26.39 11.83
C GLY A 58 2.10 -26.12 11.74
N VAL A 59 2.86 -27.22 11.74
CA VAL A 59 4.29 -27.24 11.46
C VAL A 59 4.51 -27.66 10.01
N VAL A 60 5.25 -26.85 9.27
CA VAL A 60 5.44 -27.02 7.83
C VAL A 60 6.93 -27.06 7.46
N LYS A 61 7.21 -27.57 6.25
CA LYS A 61 8.53 -27.50 5.60
C LYS A 61 8.42 -26.72 4.30
N LEU A 62 9.50 -26.03 3.95
CA LEU A 62 9.64 -25.38 2.65
C LEU A 62 9.97 -26.43 1.58
N ILE A 63 9.27 -26.38 0.46
CA ILE A 63 9.43 -27.33 -0.65
C ILE A 63 9.70 -26.50 -1.92
N PRO A 64 10.87 -26.68 -2.56
CA PRO A 64 11.12 -26.11 -3.88
C PRO A 64 10.09 -26.65 -4.89
N ASP A 65 9.44 -25.76 -5.62
CA ASP A 65 8.47 -26.10 -6.66
C ASP A 65 8.40 -24.97 -7.69
N THR A 66 8.88 -25.23 -8.91
CA THR A 66 8.92 -24.23 -10.00
C THR A 66 7.54 -23.78 -10.47
N SER A 67 6.47 -24.50 -10.13
CA SER A 67 5.09 -24.09 -10.40
C SER A 67 4.51 -23.21 -9.29
N ALA A 68 5.10 -23.23 -8.09
CA ALA A 68 4.69 -22.37 -6.98
C ALA A 68 5.21 -20.94 -7.16
N PHE A 69 4.54 -19.99 -6.52
CA PHE A 69 4.94 -18.59 -6.56
C PHE A 69 6.37 -18.43 -6.04
N GLN A 70 7.22 -17.80 -6.86
CA GLN A 70 8.65 -17.57 -6.53
C GLN A 70 9.43 -18.86 -6.25
N GLY A 71 8.95 -20.01 -6.74
CA GLY A 71 9.65 -21.29 -6.67
C GLY A 71 9.50 -22.05 -5.34
N TRP A 72 8.65 -21.59 -4.41
CA TRP A 72 8.52 -22.21 -3.09
C TRP A 72 7.07 -22.37 -2.64
N LYS A 73 6.76 -23.55 -2.10
CA LYS A 73 5.51 -23.82 -1.38
C LYS A 73 5.80 -24.40 -0.01
N THR A 74 4.78 -24.51 0.83
CA THR A 74 4.85 -25.26 2.09
C THR A 74 4.20 -26.63 1.95
N GLY A 75 4.65 -27.58 2.78
CA GLY A 75 3.97 -28.84 2.99
C GLY A 75 4.03 -29.28 4.46
N PRO A 76 3.18 -30.20 4.91
CA PRO A 76 3.17 -30.66 6.30
C PRO A 76 4.52 -31.24 6.74
N ALA A 77 4.93 -30.94 7.98
CA ALA A 77 6.17 -31.45 8.57
C ALA A 77 5.99 -32.00 10.00
N GLY A 78 4.86 -31.74 10.66
CA GLY A 78 4.55 -32.26 11.99
C GLY A 78 3.29 -31.64 12.57
N THR A 79 2.95 -32.02 13.80
CA THR A 79 1.83 -31.43 14.56
C THR A 79 2.36 -30.39 15.56
N LEU A 80 1.50 -29.44 15.95
CA LEU A 80 1.83 -28.48 17.00
C LEU A 80 1.96 -29.15 18.37
N GLU A 81 1.17 -30.21 18.63
CA GLU A 81 1.28 -31.01 19.86
C GLU A 81 2.67 -31.65 19.99
N ASP A 82 3.17 -32.27 18.91
CA ASP A 82 4.52 -32.81 18.86
C ASP A 82 5.58 -31.72 19.06
N PHE A 83 5.39 -30.56 18.43
CA PHE A 83 6.30 -29.44 18.56
C PHE A 83 6.42 -28.95 20.00
N TYR A 84 5.27 -28.73 20.65
CA TYR A 84 5.22 -28.22 22.03
C TYR A 84 5.69 -29.24 23.07
N SER A 85 5.58 -30.53 22.78
CA SER A 85 5.95 -31.60 23.72
C SER A 85 7.43 -32.02 23.64
N LYS A 86 8.15 -31.70 22.56
CA LYS A 86 9.54 -32.12 22.31
C LYS A 86 10.56 -31.03 22.66
N SER A 87 11.80 -31.45 22.91
CA SER A 87 12.95 -30.54 23.06
C SER A 87 13.04 -29.61 21.86
N PHE A 88 13.17 -28.29 22.09
CA PHE A 88 13.39 -27.37 20.98
C PHE A 88 14.81 -27.47 20.39
N ARG A 89 15.77 -28.02 21.14
CA ARG A 89 17.16 -28.17 20.66
C ARG A 89 17.26 -29.05 19.41
N THR A 90 16.36 -30.02 19.27
CA THR A 90 16.27 -30.89 18.09
C THR A 90 15.34 -30.35 17.01
N GLN A 91 14.80 -29.14 17.18
CA GLN A 91 13.77 -28.53 16.32
C GLN A 91 14.18 -27.16 15.78
N SER A 92 15.46 -26.77 15.91
CA SER A 92 15.98 -25.53 15.32
C SER A 92 15.72 -25.50 13.80
N GLY A 93 15.24 -24.37 13.30
CA GLY A 93 14.89 -24.16 11.89
C GLY A 93 13.45 -24.56 11.53
N THR A 94 12.63 -24.96 12.51
CA THR A 94 11.21 -25.29 12.29
C THR A 94 10.45 -24.09 11.74
N VAL A 95 9.56 -24.35 10.77
CA VAL A 95 8.64 -23.36 10.21
C VAL A 95 7.22 -23.62 10.70
N ILE A 96 6.59 -22.57 11.20
CA ILE A 96 5.23 -22.57 11.74
C ILE A 96 4.33 -21.81 10.77
N ASP A 97 3.19 -22.41 10.41
CA ASP A 97 2.14 -21.77 9.61
C ASP A 97 1.02 -21.27 10.52
N PHE A 98 0.68 -19.99 10.42
CA PHE A 98 -0.47 -19.38 11.10
C PHE A 98 -1.79 -19.50 10.31
N GLY A 99 -1.73 -20.04 9.09
CA GLY A 99 -2.89 -20.39 8.27
C GLY A 99 -3.39 -19.25 7.38
N ALA A 100 -3.10 -18.00 7.74
CA ALA A 100 -3.42 -16.81 6.95
C ALA A 100 -2.39 -15.71 7.22
N HIS A 101 -2.42 -14.66 6.39
CA HIS A 101 -1.69 -13.41 6.64
C HIS A 101 -2.30 -12.64 7.82
N LEU A 102 -1.44 -12.15 8.71
CA LEU A 102 -1.80 -11.49 9.97
C LEU A 102 -0.88 -10.29 10.24
N THR A 103 -1.43 -9.24 10.86
CA THR A 103 -0.70 -8.05 11.31
C THR A 103 -0.94 -7.79 12.79
N GLY A 104 0.10 -7.60 13.60
CA GLY A 104 -0.05 -7.63 15.07
C GLY A 104 1.21 -7.98 15.85
N TYR A 105 1.05 -8.55 17.05
CA TYR A 105 2.16 -8.80 18.00
C TYR A 105 2.29 -10.28 18.33
N TYR A 106 3.51 -10.81 18.19
CA TYR A 106 3.82 -12.21 18.43
C TYR A 106 4.23 -12.46 19.88
N THR A 107 3.66 -13.50 20.48
CA THR A 107 3.96 -13.96 21.84
C THR A 107 4.25 -15.46 21.83
N PHE A 108 5.27 -15.88 22.58
CA PHE A 108 5.56 -17.30 22.79
C PHE A 108 6.03 -17.55 24.22
N THR A 109 5.83 -18.78 24.69
CA THR A 109 6.22 -19.22 26.03
C THR A 109 7.25 -20.33 25.96
N ILE A 110 8.31 -20.18 26.74
CA ILE A 110 9.37 -21.19 26.91
C ILE A 110 9.36 -21.70 28.35
N LYS A 111 9.53 -23.01 28.49
CA LYS A 111 9.73 -23.68 29.78
C LYS A 111 10.92 -24.63 29.72
N GLU A 112 11.59 -24.78 30.84
CA GLU A 112 12.66 -25.76 31.06
C GLU A 112 12.06 -27.17 30.98
N SER A 113 12.76 -28.10 30.34
CA SER A 113 12.41 -29.53 30.34
C SER A 113 13.43 -30.39 31.05
N GLN A 114 14.69 -29.94 31.11
CA GLN A 114 15.74 -30.66 31.82
C GLN A 114 16.81 -29.70 32.32
N ARG A 115 17.18 -29.85 33.60
CA ARG A 115 18.14 -29.00 34.34
C ARG A 115 17.70 -27.52 34.39
N VAL A 116 18.40 -26.74 35.21
CA VAL A 116 18.17 -25.30 35.38
C VAL A 116 18.95 -24.54 34.31
N LEU A 117 18.39 -23.44 33.81
CA LEU A 117 19.09 -22.56 32.88
C LEU A 117 20.32 -21.91 33.55
N ASP A 118 21.53 -22.24 33.09
CA ASP A 118 22.81 -21.71 33.58
C ASP A 118 23.49 -20.72 32.61
N GLY A 119 22.81 -20.38 31.51
CA GLY A 119 23.23 -19.38 30.53
C GLY A 119 22.10 -19.04 29.55
N PRO A 120 22.17 -17.90 28.83
CA PRO A 120 21.04 -17.43 28.04
C PRO A 120 20.72 -18.31 26.83
N LEU A 121 19.45 -18.33 26.43
CA LEU A 121 19.03 -18.84 25.13
C LEU A 121 19.00 -17.70 24.12
N ARG A 122 19.47 -17.95 22.89
CA ARG A 122 19.43 -16.96 21.81
C ARG A 122 18.73 -17.53 20.59
N PHE A 123 17.76 -16.81 20.05
CA PHE A 123 16.98 -17.22 18.88
C PHE A 123 17.05 -16.18 17.77
N LYS A 124 16.89 -16.64 16.53
CA LYS A 124 16.49 -15.83 15.39
C LYS A 124 15.07 -16.22 14.98
N LEU A 125 14.17 -15.24 14.94
CA LEU A 125 12.78 -15.39 14.52
C LEU A 125 12.61 -14.70 13.18
N THR A 126 12.41 -15.45 12.10
CA THR A 126 12.22 -14.89 10.76
C THR A 126 10.74 -14.99 10.37
N PHE A 127 10.11 -13.84 10.17
CA PHE A 127 8.69 -13.71 9.81
C PHE A 127 8.55 -13.44 8.32
N ALA A 128 7.65 -14.16 7.66
CA ALA A 128 7.45 -14.11 6.22
C ALA A 128 5.97 -14.09 5.85
N GLU A 129 5.61 -13.27 4.87
CA GLU A 129 4.28 -13.25 4.25
C GLU A 129 4.14 -14.39 3.24
N VAL A 130 5.21 -14.72 2.51
CA VAL A 130 5.25 -15.82 1.53
C VAL A 130 6.40 -16.81 1.80
N PRO A 131 6.29 -18.10 1.39
CA PRO A 131 7.30 -19.11 1.72
C PRO A 131 8.71 -18.77 1.22
N ALA A 132 8.81 -18.13 0.06
CA ALA A 132 10.08 -17.79 -0.58
C ALA A 132 10.94 -16.80 0.25
N GLU A 133 10.34 -16.00 1.13
CA GLU A 133 11.09 -15.13 2.05
C GLU A 133 11.92 -15.95 3.05
N LEU A 134 11.43 -17.12 3.49
CA LEU A 134 12.14 -17.98 4.46
C LEU A 134 13.26 -18.81 3.83
N SER A 135 13.22 -19.03 2.51
CA SER A 135 14.26 -19.73 1.76
C SER A 135 15.34 -18.81 1.19
N THR A 136 15.15 -17.49 1.27
CA THR A 136 16.05 -16.51 0.68
C THR A 136 16.91 -15.87 1.78
N PRO A 137 18.24 -15.99 1.73
CA PRO A 137 19.11 -15.28 2.66
C PRO A 137 18.91 -13.77 2.55
N PHE A 138 18.73 -13.11 3.69
CA PHE A 138 18.57 -11.65 3.74
C PHE A 138 19.90 -10.90 3.64
N ASP A 139 21.02 -11.59 3.87
CA ASP A 139 22.35 -11.01 3.94
C ASP A 139 23.35 -11.81 3.06
N PRO A 140 24.29 -11.14 2.35
CA PRO A 140 24.43 -9.68 2.23
C PRO A 140 23.22 -9.05 1.50
N TYR A 141 22.69 -7.95 2.05
CA TYR A 141 21.44 -7.36 1.60
C TYR A 141 21.60 -6.61 0.25
N PRO A 142 20.88 -7.01 -0.82
CA PRO A 142 21.04 -6.41 -2.14
C PRO A 142 19.98 -5.35 -2.47
N GLY A 143 19.02 -5.11 -1.58
CA GLY A 143 17.88 -4.23 -1.86
C GLY A 143 18.22 -2.74 -1.77
N THR A 144 17.37 -1.91 -2.37
CA THR A 144 17.54 -0.44 -2.36
C THR A 144 16.84 0.25 -1.19
N LEU A 145 15.87 -0.41 -0.56
CA LEU A 145 15.22 0.06 0.67
C LEU A 145 16.04 -0.32 1.91
N SER A 146 15.61 0.10 3.09
CA SER A 146 16.28 -0.32 4.32
C SER A 146 16.10 -1.82 4.58
N ARG A 147 17.21 -2.52 4.82
CA ARG A 147 17.26 -3.91 5.32
C ARG A 147 16.39 -4.14 6.57
N ALA A 148 16.18 -3.10 7.37
CA ALA A 148 15.40 -3.16 8.60
C ALA A 148 13.90 -3.43 8.38
N TRP A 149 13.39 -3.31 7.14
CA TRP A 149 12.03 -3.69 6.81
C TRP A 149 11.80 -5.20 6.84
N LEU A 150 12.84 -5.99 6.57
CA LEU A 150 12.77 -7.43 6.75
C LEU A 150 12.58 -7.74 8.24
N GLN A 151 11.75 -8.74 8.52
CA GLN A 151 11.32 -9.06 9.88
C GLN A 151 12.08 -10.29 10.37
N ASP A 152 13.35 -10.11 10.77
CA ASP A 152 14.16 -11.14 11.41
C ASP A 152 14.69 -10.70 12.77
N GLU A 153 13.92 -10.98 13.82
CA GLU A 153 14.26 -10.57 15.18
C GLU A 153 15.27 -11.52 15.82
N THR A 154 16.28 -10.96 16.47
CA THR A 154 17.18 -11.73 17.34
C THR A 154 16.86 -11.43 18.79
N ILE A 155 16.47 -12.47 19.53
CA ILE A 155 16.07 -12.35 20.94
C ILE A 155 17.01 -13.14 21.83
N THR A 156 17.23 -12.64 23.04
CA THR A 156 18.00 -13.31 24.09
C THR A 156 17.10 -13.48 25.32
N VAL A 157 16.95 -14.71 25.79
CA VAL A 157 16.13 -15.08 26.94
C VAL A 157 17.06 -15.38 28.10
N MET A 158 16.95 -14.58 29.15
CA MET A 158 17.86 -14.62 30.30
C MET A 158 17.35 -15.53 31.41
N GLU A 159 16.04 -15.73 31.51
CA GLU A 159 15.38 -16.40 32.63
C GLU A 159 14.24 -17.28 32.10
N LEU A 160 13.93 -18.37 32.82
CA LEU A 160 12.83 -19.27 32.51
C LEU A 160 12.05 -19.66 33.78
N PRO A 161 10.76 -20.02 33.66
CA PRO A 161 9.95 -19.96 32.44
C PRO A 161 9.70 -18.51 31.99
N ALA A 162 9.58 -18.29 30.69
CA ALA A 162 9.37 -16.95 30.14
C ALA A 162 8.21 -16.94 29.14
N THR A 163 7.36 -15.93 29.22
CA THR A 163 6.40 -15.56 28.18
C THR A 163 6.84 -14.23 27.60
N ILE A 164 7.18 -14.22 26.32
CA ILE A 164 7.81 -13.08 25.65
C ILE A 164 6.91 -12.60 24.54
N THR A 165 6.57 -11.31 24.57
CA THR A 165 5.88 -10.62 23.47
C THR A 165 6.88 -9.72 22.77
N LEU A 166 6.99 -9.84 21.45
CA LEU A 166 7.83 -8.94 20.66
C LEU A 166 7.21 -7.54 20.62
N PRO A 167 7.98 -6.47 20.89
CA PRO A 167 7.44 -5.12 20.90
C PRO A 167 7.15 -4.58 19.49
N ARG A 168 7.86 -5.09 18.47
CA ARG A 168 7.64 -4.72 17.07
C ARG A 168 6.36 -5.39 16.56
N ARG A 169 5.45 -4.60 15.98
CA ARG A 169 4.32 -5.14 15.21
C ARG A 169 4.86 -5.88 13.98
N MET A 170 4.48 -7.14 13.80
CA MET A 170 4.84 -7.97 12.65
C MET A 170 3.69 -8.05 11.65
N SER A 171 4.02 -8.35 10.40
CA SER A 171 3.05 -8.73 9.38
C SER A 171 3.54 -9.95 8.61
N PHE A 172 2.86 -11.09 8.74
CA PHE A 172 3.35 -12.38 8.26
C PHE A 172 2.26 -13.47 8.20
N ARG A 173 2.60 -14.62 7.61
CA ARG A 173 1.88 -15.89 7.77
C ARG A 173 2.79 -16.99 8.35
N TYR A 174 4.04 -17.03 7.91
CA TYR A 174 5.01 -18.05 8.29
C TYR A 174 6.05 -17.50 9.25
N LEU A 175 6.39 -18.30 10.26
CA LEU A 175 7.46 -18.00 11.21
C LEU A 175 8.49 -19.12 11.19
N LYS A 176 9.77 -18.80 10.95
CA LYS A 176 10.90 -19.71 11.17
C LYS A 176 11.60 -19.38 12.47
N ILE A 177 11.88 -20.41 13.28
CA ILE A 177 12.53 -20.28 14.59
C ILE A 177 13.88 -21.01 14.55
N ASP A 178 14.99 -20.27 14.55
CA ASP A 178 16.35 -20.80 14.61
C ASP A 178 16.94 -20.61 16.03
N LEU A 179 17.47 -21.68 16.63
CA LEU A 179 18.24 -21.62 17.88
C LEU A 179 19.70 -21.26 17.56
N LEU A 180 20.14 -20.08 17.99
CA LEU A 180 21.50 -19.57 17.76
C LEU A 180 22.48 -19.99 18.85
N ALA A 181 22.02 -20.02 20.11
CA ALA A 181 22.83 -20.43 21.25
C ALA A 181 21.96 -20.99 22.38
N SER A 182 22.48 -22.01 23.07
CA SER A 182 21.91 -22.58 24.30
C SER A 182 23.02 -23.22 25.14
N PRO A 183 22.88 -23.28 26.48
CA PRO A 183 23.82 -24.05 27.29
C PRO A 183 23.86 -25.54 26.91
N ARG A 184 25.03 -26.17 27.09
CA ARG A 184 25.29 -27.53 26.59
C ARG A 184 24.39 -28.58 27.22
N ASP A 185 24.12 -28.44 28.51
CA ASP A 185 23.55 -29.47 29.37
C ASP A 185 22.09 -29.18 29.79
N PHE A 186 21.51 -28.11 29.26
CA PHE A 186 20.17 -27.61 29.55
C PHE A 186 19.19 -27.99 28.44
N ASP A 187 17.94 -28.31 28.76
CA ASP A 187 16.90 -28.55 27.76
C ASP A 187 15.63 -27.75 28.03
N PHE A 188 14.93 -27.37 26.96
CA PHE A 188 13.73 -26.55 27.02
C PHE A 188 12.75 -26.87 25.89
N LYS A 189 11.52 -26.40 26.08
CA LYS A 189 10.42 -26.49 25.12
C LYS A 189 9.81 -25.11 24.91
N ILE A 190 9.40 -24.82 23.68
CA ILE A 190 8.36 -23.82 23.43
C ILE A 190 7.05 -24.51 23.76
N THR A 191 6.23 -23.96 24.64
CA THR A 191 4.99 -24.61 25.10
C THR A 191 3.74 -23.92 24.59
N GLU A 192 3.86 -22.69 24.09
CA GLU A 192 2.75 -21.93 23.56
C GLU A 192 3.26 -20.90 22.55
N MET A 193 2.48 -20.69 21.50
CA MET A 193 2.64 -19.59 20.55
C MET A 193 1.27 -18.97 20.29
N LYS A 194 1.23 -17.64 20.26
CA LYS A 194 0.03 -16.87 19.93
C LYS A 194 0.38 -15.55 19.27
N PHE A 195 -0.60 -14.99 18.59
CA PHE A 195 -0.48 -13.73 17.88
C PHE A 195 -1.69 -12.85 18.18
N SER A 196 -1.45 -11.63 18.65
CA SER A 196 -2.50 -10.62 18.80
C SER A 196 -2.63 -9.85 17.49
N ALA A 197 -3.51 -10.33 16.60
CA ALA A 197 -3.80 -9.70 15.32
C ALA A 197 -4.64 -8.42 15.53
N VAL A 198 -4.30 -7.33 14.85
CA VAL A 198 -4.92 -6.00 15.04
C VAL A 198 -5.40 -5.38 13.73
N SER A 199 -6.57 -4.75 13.77
CA SER A 199 -7.15 -3.98 12.67
C SER A 199 -8.17 -2.97 13.19
N SER A 200 -8.47 -1.92 12.42
CA SER A 200 -9.60 -1.02 12.67
C SER A 200 -10.92 -1.54 12.10
N VAL A 201 -10.93 -2.71 11.44
CA VAL A 201 -12.12 -3.31 10.84
C VAL A 201 -12.86 -4.16 11.86
N ASN A 202 -14.15 -3.87 12.06
CA ASN A 202 -15.03 -4.58 12.99
C ASN A 202 -16.38 -4.99 12.38
N VAL A 203 -16.56 -4.74 11.09
CA VAL A 203 -17.78 -5.03 10.35
C VAL A 203 -17.51 -6.12 9.33
N THR A 204 -18.46 -7.02 9.15
CA THR A 204 -18.47 -7.96 8.03
C THR A 204 -19.21 -7.33 6.84
N PRO A 205 -18.59 -7.23 5.65
CA PRO A 205 -19.27 -6.71 4.46
C PRO A 205 -20.47 -7.57 4.04
N PRO A 206 -21.44 -7.01 3.31
CA PRO A 206 -22.55 -7.79 2.76
C PRO A 206 -22.07 -8.97 1.91
N LEU A 207 -22.80 -10.09 1.96
CA LEU A 207 -22.54 -11.25 1.11
C LEU A 207 -22.73 -10.89 -0.37
N LEU A 208 -21.93 -11.53 -1.22
CA LEU A 208 -22.12 -11.48 -2.67
C LEU A 208 -23.36 -12.27 -3.09
N SER A 209 -23.87 -12.01 -4.29
CA SER A 209 -24.92 -12.82 -4.92
C SER A 209 -24.54 -14.30 -4.94
N SER A 210 -25.51 -15.18 -4.70
CA SER A 210 -25.33 -16.64 -4.79
C SER A 210 -24.94 -17.14 -6.19
N LYS A 211 -25.10 -16.31 -7.22
CA LYS A 211 -24.66 -16.60 -8.60
C LYS A 211 -23.18 -16.29 -8.85
N THR A 212 -22.51 -15.62 -7.93
CA THR A 212 -21.12 -15.22 -8.11
C THR A 212 -20.23 -16.45 -8.27
N SER A 213 -19.38 -16.46 -9.30
CA SER A 213 -18.48 -17.59 -9.54
C SER A 213 -17.51 -17.79 -8.36
N ALA A 214 -17.05 -19.03 -8.18
CA ALA A 214 -16.13 -19.36 -7.09
C ALA A 214 -14.82 -18.56 -7.17
N VAL A 215 -14.29 -18.32 -8.38
CA VAL A 215 -13.07 -17.53 -8.59
C VAL A 215 -13.26 -16.07 -8.19
N ILE A 216 -14.38 -15.43 -8.59
CA ILE A 216 -14.68 -14.05 -8.20
C ILE A 216 -14.91 -13.94 -6.70
N SER A 217 -15.64 -14.88 -6.11
CA SER A 217 -15.86 -14.92 -4.65
C SER A 217 -14.53 -15.03 -3.89
N LYS A 218 -13.58 -15.83 -4.38
CA LYS A 218 -12.27 -15.96 -3.75
C LYS A 218 -11.41 -14.71 -3.95
N ILE A 219 -11.47 -14.06 -5.12
CA ILE A 219 -10.78 -12.79 -5.38
C ILE A 219 -11.30 -11.70 -4.43
N ASP A 220 -12.62 -11.58 -4.25
CA ASP A 220 -13.23 -10.63 -3.31
C ASP A 220 -12.77 -10.92 -1.88
N ALA A 221 -12.79 -12.19 -1.43
CA ALA A 221 -12.34 -12.56 -0.09
C ALA A 221 -10.87 -12.20 0.18
N VAL A 222 -9.96 -12.46 -0.77
CA VAL A 222 -8.54 -12.07 -0.65
C VAL A 222 -8.38 -10.55 -0.66
N GLY A 223 -9.16 -9.85 -1.50
CA GLY A 223 -9.18 -8.39 -1.52
C GLY A 223 -9.67 -7.78 -0.20
N LEU A 224 -10.74 -8.32 0.39
CA LEU A 224 -11.22 -7.91 1.71
C LEU A 224 -10.17 -8.13 2.79
N ASN A 225 -9.48 -9.29 2.77
CA ASN A 225 -8.42 -9.56 3.73
C ASN A 225 -7.27 -8.56 3.58
N THR A 226 -6.87 -8.26 2.34
CA THR A 226 -5.83 -7.26 2.05
C THR A 226 -6.20 -5.89 2.63
N LEU A 227 -7.43 -5.43 2.37
CA LEU A 227 -7.90 -4.15 2.88
C LEU A 227 -7.97 -4.14 4.41
N LYS A 228 -8.45 -5.22 5.03
CA LYS A 228 -8.56 -5.37 6.50
C LYS A 228 -7.19 -5.26 7.18
N GLU A 229 -6.18 -5.93 6.64
CA GLU A 229 -4.81 -5.92 7.19
C GLU A 229 -4.15 -4.54 7.05
N CYS A 230 -4.46 -3.79 5.99
CA CYS A 230 -3.96 -2.43 5.76
C CYS A 230 -4.75 -1.32 6.49
N MET A 231 -5.98 -1.61 6.96
CA MET A 231 -6.80 -0.71 7.75
C MET A 231 -6.40 -0.74 9.23
N GLN A 232 -5.56 0.22 9.62
CA GLN A 232 -5.02 0.38 10.97
C GLN A 232 -5.51 1.71 11.57
N THR A 233 -4.68 2.45 12.30
CA THR A 233 -5.06 3.80 12.77
C THR A 233 -5.11 4.83 11.63
N ILE A 234 -4.56 4.45 10.48
CA ILE A 234 -4.62 5.10 9.17
C ILE A 234 -4.82 4.00 8.11
N TYR A 235 -5.08 4.39 6.88
CA TYR A 235 -4.89 3.48 5.74
C TYR A 235 -3.39 3.34 5.47
N GLU A 236 -2.82 2.21 5.87
CA GLU A 236 -1.45 1.87 5.50
C GLU A 236 -1.41 1.36 4.05
N ASP A 237 -0.34 1.66 3.33
CA ASP A 237 -0.04 1.05 2.02
C ASP A 237 0.14 -0.46 2.16
N GLY A 238 1.04 -0.87 3.06
CA GLY A 238 1.28 -2.26 3.43
C GLY A 238 1.74 -2.42 4.89
N PRO A 239 1.24 -3.44 5.62
CA PRO A 239 1.47 -3.59 7.06
C PRO A 239 2.85 -4.12 7.43
N LYS A 240 3.53 -4.85 6.53
CA LYS A 240 4.96 -5.15 6.66
C LYS A 240 5.78 -3.88 6.44
N ARG A 241 5.49 -3.21 5.32
CA ARG A 241 6.15 -2.03 4.77
C ARG A 241 5.19 -1.34 3.78
N ASP A 242 5.13 -0.03 3.69
CA ASP A 242 5.86 0.98 4.49
C ASP A 242 5.17 1.34 5.82
N ARG A 243 4.00 0.77 6.10
CA ARG A 243 3.15 1.10 7.26
C ARG A 243 2.72 2.57 7.28
N ARG A 244 2.49 3.14 6.09
CA ARG A 244 2.36 4.59 5.93
C ARG A 244 1.16 4.97 5.09
N LEU A 245 0.62 6.15 5.37
CA LEU A 245 -0.47 6.72 4.58
C LEU A 245 0.08 7.36 3.33
N TRP A 246 -0.19 6.77 2.16
CA TRP A 246 0.11 7.34 0.84
C TRP A 246 -1.18 7.77 0.14
N ILE A 247 -1.20 8.91 -0.56
CA ILE A 247 -2.45 9.45 -1.13
C ILE A 247 -2.99 8.58 -2.28
N GLY A 248 -2.14 8.04 -3.14
CA GLY A 248 -2.56 7.13 -4.22
C GLY A 248 -3.23 5.87 -3.67
N ASP A 249 -2.65 5.27 -2.64
CA ASP A 249 -3.18 4.13 -1.91
C ASP A 249 -4.49 4.46 -1.19
N LEU A 250 -4.53 5.60 -0.49
CA LEU A 250 -5.73 6.11 0.18
C LEU A 250 -6.92 6.17 -0.79
N TYR A 251 -6.72 6.69 -2.01
CA TYR A 251 -7.78 6.79 -3.00
C TYR A 251 -8.39 5.42 -3.33
N LEU A 252 -7.54 4.43 -3.61
CA LEU A 252 -7.98 3.08 -3.96
C LEU A 252 -8.59 2.33 -2.77
N GLN A 253 -8.00 2.48 -1.58
CA GLN A 253 -8.51 1.92 -0.32
C GLN A 253 -9.88 2.49 0.04
N ALA A 254 -10.05 3.81 -0.06
CA ALA A 254 -11.31 4.48 0.20
C ALA A 254 -12.41 3.98 -0.75
N MET A 255 -12.11 3.82 -2.05
CA MET A 255 -13.06 3.24 -3.00
C MET A 255 -13.46 1.80 -2.62
N ALA A 256 -12.51 0.95 -2.25
CA ALA A 256 -12.83 -0.41 -1.80
C ALA A 256 -13.64 -0.42 -0.50
N ASN A 257 -13.29 0.43 0.47
CA ASN A 257 -13.98 0.56 1.75
C ASN A 257 -15.44 1.05 1.59
N ASN A 258 -15.69 2.01 0.69
CA ASN A 258 -17.04 2.54 0.42
C ASN A 258 -18.05 1.44 0.05
N TYR A 259 -17.59 0.34 -0.56
CA TYR A 259 -18.41 -0.78 -0.99
C TYR A 259 -18.26 -2.05 -0.13
N SER A 260 -17.43 -2.02 0.91
CA SER A 260 -17.16 -3.16 1.80
C SER A 260 -17.41 -2.83 3.27
N PHE A 261 -16.37 -2.47 4.03
CA PHE A 261 -16.42 -2.27 5.48
C PHE A 261 -17.10 -0.97 5.89
N LYS A 262 -17.15 0.03 5.00
CA LYS A 262 -17.83 1.30 5.23
C LYS A 262 -17.35 2.04 6.49
N ASN A 263 -16.07 1.88 6.86
CA ASN A 263 -15.45 2.69 7.90
C ASN A 263 -15.04 4.05 7.32
N HIS A 264 -16.02 4.96 7.19
CA HIS A 264 -15.81 6.27 6.57
C HIS A 264 -15.08 7.24 7.52
N ASP A 265 -15.10 6.96 8.82
CA ASP A 265 -14.36 7.73 9.83
C ASP A 265 -12.85 7.63 9.62
N LEU A 266 -12.35 6.44 9.25
CA LEU A 266 -10.93 6.27 8.87
C LEU A 266 -10.57 7.09 7.63
N THR A 267 -11.44 7.13 6.62
CA THR A 267 -11.25 7.96 5.42
C THR A 267 -11.21 9.44 5.77
N LYS A 268 -12.14 9.90 6.60
CA LYS A 268 -12.18 11.28 7.12
C LYS A 268 -10.87 11.62 7.84
N ARG A 269 -10.42 10.78 8.78
CA ARG A 269 -9.15 10.98 9.50
C ARG A 269 -7.99 11.17 8.53
N CYS A 270 -7.85 10.27 7.55
CA CYS A 270 -6.73 10.31 6.60
C CYS A 270 -6.76 11.59 5.76
N LEU A 271 -7.94 12.02 5.27
CA LEU A 271 -8.11 13.26 4.52
C LEU A 271 -7.69 14.49 5.34
N TYR A 272 -8.18 14.61 6.58
CA TYR A 272 -7.80 15.69 7.48
C TYR A 272 -6.32 15.67 7.85
N MET A 273 -5.74 14.48 8.09
CA MET A 273 -4.32 14.36 8.43
C MET A 273 -3.43 14.82 7.28
N ILE A 274 -3.73 14.42 6.04
CA ILE A 274 -2.99 14.87 4.86
C ILE A 274 -3.13 16.39 4.67
N ALA A 275 -4.35 16.91 4.78
CA ALA A 275 -4.62 18.35 4.66
C ALA A 275 -3.85 19.18 5.69
N GLY A 276 -3.87 18.75 6.96
CA GLY A 276 -3.17 19.43 8.05
C GLY A 276 -1.65 19.37 7.99
N LEU A 277 -1.08 18.65 7.02
CA LEU A 277 0.36 18.51 6.82
C LEU A 277 0.87 19.12 5.52
N ALA A 278 0.03 19.89 4.81
CA ALA A 278 0.44 20.61 3.60
C ALA A 278 1.67 21.51 3.84
N ASP A 279 2.42 21.79 2.78
CA ASP A 279 3.57 22.69 2.85
C ASP A 279 3.16 24.18 3.01
N ASP A 280 4.15 25.06 3.09
CA ASP A 280 3.97 26.51 3.23
C ASP A 280 3.31 27.18 2.00
N LYS A 281 3.20 26.46 0.88
CA LYS A 281 2.49 26.86 -0.34
C LYS A 281 1.15 26.15 -0.49
N GLY A 282 0.74 25.37 0.50
CA GLY A 282 -0.48 24.58 0.52
C GLY A 282 -0.45 23.31 -0.34
N PHE A 283 0.68 22.91 -0.91
CA PHE A 283 0.79 21.65 -1.65
C PHE A 283 0.91 20.45 -0.72
N LEU A 284 0.29 19.35 -1.11
CA LEU A 284 0.30 18.11 -0.34
C LEU A 284 1.58 17.31 -0.56
N TYR A 285 2.19 16.86 0.53
CA TYR A 285 3.16 15.78 0.51
C TYR A 285 2.48 14.46 0.10
N PRO A 286 3.20 13.54 -0.57
CA PRO A 286 2.60 12.33 -1.12
C PRO A 286 2.21 11.30 -0.05
N ASN A 287 2.77 11.44 1.15
CA ASN A 287 2.50 10.57 2.28
C ASN A 287 2.66 11.30 3.63
N ALA A 288 2.14 10.66 4.67
CA ALA A 288 2.16 11.15 6.04
C ALA A 288 2.50 10.04 7.04
N PHE A 289 3.27 10.40 8.07
CA PHE A 289 3.59 9.56 9.22
C PHE A 289 2.71 9.95 10.41
N GLU A 290 2.29 8.97 11.21
CA GLU A 290 1.51 9.23 12.43
C GLU A 290 2.40 9.45 13.67
N THR A 291 3.57 8.79 13.72
CA THR A 291 4.41 8.72 14.93
C THR A 291 5.78 9.36 14.70
N PRO A 292 6.38 10.05 15.70
CA PRO A 292 5.89 10.23 17.08
C PRO A 292 4.75 11.25 17.22
N ALA A 293 4.52 12.06 16.20
CA ALA A 293 3.34 12.90 16.00
C ALA A 293 3.10 13.01 14.47
N PRO A 294 1.90 13.40 14.01
CA PRO A 294 1.63 13.60 12.60
C PRO A 294 2.65 14.52 11.94
N HIS A 295 3.32 14.04 10.88
CA HIS A 295 4.28 14.84 10.11
C HIS A 295 4.41 14.32 8.67
N PRO A 296 4.79 15.17 7.71
CA PRO A 296 4.95 14.75 6.33
C PRO A 296 6.36 14.20 6.05
N GLN A 297 6.51 13.51 4.91
CA GLN A 297 7.83 13.31 4.31
C GLN A 297 8.31 14.60 3.61
N GLN A 298 8.99 15.47 4.35
CA GLN A 298 9.51 16.71 3.79
C GLN A 298 10.46 16.47 2.61
N GLY A 299 10.41 17.36 1.62
CA GLY A 299 11.29 17.34 0.44
C GLY A 299 10.88 16.36 -0.67
N ALA A 300 9.76 15.65 -0.53
CA ALA A 300 9.21 14.80 -1.58
C ALA A 300 7.81 15.28 -1.98
N PHE A 301 7.60 15.48 -3.28
CA PHE A 301 6.30 15.82 -3.85
C PHE A 301 6.01 14.92 -5.04
N LEU A 302 4.84 14.29 -5.05
CA LEU A 302 4.41 13.39 -6.13
C LEU A 302 3.18 14.00 -6.82
N PHE A 303 3.33 14.25 -8.12
CA PHE A 303 2.46 15.14 -8.87
C PHE A 303 0.99 14.70 -8.85
N GLU A 304 0.71 13.49 -9.30
CA GLU A 304 -0.65 12.99 -9.41
C GLU A 304 -1.27 12.59 -8.07
N TYR A 305 -0.47 12.33 -7.04
CA TYR A 305 -0.99 11.99 -5.71
C TYR A 305 -1.70 13.18 -5.08
N SER A 306 -1.18 14.39 -5.25
CA SER A 306 -1.89 15.59 -4.78
C SER A 306 -3.25 15.74 -5.48
N LEU A 307 -3.35 15.38 -6.76
CA LEU A 307 -4.60 15.42 -7.52
C LEU A 307 -5.59 14.32 -7.09
N PHE A 308 -5.10 13.15 -6.66
CA PHE A 308 -5.96 12.09 -6.13
C PHE A 308 -6.56 12.42 -4.75
N PHE A 309 -6.02 13.40 -4.03
CA PHE A 309 -6.69 13.94 -2.85
C PHE A 309 -8.08 14.49 -3.22
N ASN A 310 -8.17 15.25 -4.32
CA ASN A 310 -9.41 15.86 -4.78
C ASN A 310 -10.45 14.79 -5.14
N THR A 311 -10.03 13.74 -5.85
CA THR A 311 -10.91 12.65 -6.25
C THR A 311 -11.36 11.83 -5.05
N THR A 312 -10.46 11.62 -4.07
CA THR A 312 -10.81 10.95 -2.80
C THR A 312 -11.83 11.75 -2.01
N LEU A 313 -11.65 13.07 -1.89
CA LEU A 313 -12.57 13.95 -1.17
C LEU A 313 -13.98 13.93 -1.79
N LYS A 314 -14.05 13.92 -3.12
CA LYS A 314 -15.32 13.80 -3.85
C LYS A 314 -15.97 12.44 -3.64
N GLU A 315 -15.22 11.35 -3.74
CA GLU A 315 -15.78 10.00 -3.49
C GLU A 315 -16.22 9.83 -2.02
N TYR A 316 -15.50 10.44 -1.08
CA TYR A 316 -15.91 10.51 0.33
C TYR A 316 -17.23 11.26 0.50
N LEU A 317 -17.39 12.43 -0.12
CA LEU A 317 -18.62 13.19 -0.09
C LEU A 317 -19.78 12.39 -0.69
N ALA A 318 -19.57 11.75 -1.84
CA ALA A 318 -20.59 10.95 -2.50
C ALA A 318 -21.02 9.74 -1.66
N ALA A 319 -20.10 9.12 -0.92
CA ALA A 319 -20.38 7.95 -0.08
C ALA A 319 -21.08 8.31 1.25
N THR A 320 -20.81 9.50 1.81
CA THR A 320 -21.25 9.87 3.17
C THR A 320 -22.30 10.98 3.23
N GLY A 321 -22.37 11.83 2.21
CA GLY A 321 -23.11 13.08 2.26
C GLY A 321 -22.51 14.15 3.18
N ASP A 322 -21.31 13.95 3.73
CA ASP A 322 -20.68 14.87 4.67
C ASP A 322 -20.12 16.13 3.98
N LYS A 323 -21.05 17.06 3.70
CA LYS A 323 -20.75 18.37 3.13
C LYS A 323 -19.88 19.22 4.04
N LYS A 324 -19.90 19.02 5.36
CA LYS A 324 -19.07 19.80 6.29
C LYS A 324 -17.61 19.51 6.01
N THR A 325 -17.21 18.24 6.02
CA THR A 325 -15.83 17.82 5.74
C THR A 325 -15.38 18.24 4.35
N ALA A 326 -16.22 18.03 3.34
CA ALA A 326 -15.89 18.41 1.97
C ALA A 326 -15.74 19.94 1.79
N THR A 327 -16.55 20.74 2.49
CA THR A 327 -16.43 22.21 2.49
C THR A 327 -15.18 22.67 3.22
N ASP A 328 -14.87 22.05 4.36
CA ASP A 328 -13.71 22.34 5.19
C ASP A 328 -12.39 22.09 4.44
N LEU A 329 -12.31 20.98 3.71
CA LEU A 329 -11.12 20.58 2.94
C LEU A 329 -11.11 21.11 1.49
N TRP A 330 -12.14 21.84 1.06
CA TRP A 330 -12.23 22.42 -0.28
C TRP A 330 -11.04 23.33 -0.64
N PRO A 331 -10.56 24.24 0.25
CA PRO A 331 -9.41 25.08 -0.06
C PRO A 331 -8.17 24.28 -0.48
N VAL A 332 -7.95 23.13 0.17
CA VAL A 332 -6.83 22.22 -0.13
C VAL A 332 -6.97 21.63 -1.53
N ALA A 333 -8.16 21.12 -1.86
CA ALA A 333 -8.42 20.55 -3.18
C ALA A 333 -8.23 21.56 -4.31
N LYS A 334 -8.68 22.81 -4.09
CA LYS A 334 -8.50 23.90 -5.06
C LYS A 334 -7.01 24.19 -5.29
N GLN A 335 -6.21 24.26 -4.23
CA GLN A 335 -4.79 24.59 -4.33
C GLN A 335 -3.98 23.55 -5.12
N GLN A 336 -4.33 22.26 -5.04
CA GLN A 336 -3.60 21.23 -5.79
C GLN A 336 -3.71 21.40 -7.31
N LEU A 337 -4.80 22.02 -7.79
CA LEU A 337 -5.00 22.28 -9.22
C LEU A 337 -4.05 23.33 -9.78
N GLU A 338 -3.52 24.23 -8.96
CA GLU A 338 -2.58 25.27 -9.41
C GLU A 338 -1.29 24.66 -9.97
N ASN A 339 -0.95 23.45 -9.53
CA ASN A 339 0.21 22.73 -10.05
C ASN A 339 0.05 22.30 -11.50
N ILE A 340 -1.19 22.08 -11.97
CA ILE A 340 -1.47 21.72 -13.36
C ILE A 340 -1.03 22.86 -14.28
N ASN A 341 -1.46 24.09 -13.96
CA ASN A 341 -1.23 25.25 -14.84
C ASN A 341 0.26 25.56 -15.06
N LYS A 342 1.14 25.26 -14.08
CA LYS A 342 2.58 25.54 -14.15
C LYS A 342 3.31 24.76 -15.24
N HIS A 343 2.81 23.57 -15.60
CA HIS A 343 3.50 22.65 -16.50
C HIS A 343 2.73 22.42 -17.81
N LEU A 344 1.80 23.31 -18.14
CA LEU A 344 1.09 23.30 -19.43
C LEU A 344 1.74 24.24 -20.43
N ASP A 345 1.86 23.79 -21.67
CA ASP A 345 2.21 24.66 -22.78
C ASP A 345 1.02 25.56 -23.19
N GLN A 346 1.26 26.48 -24.13
CA GLN A 346 0.23 27.40 -24.63
C GLN A 346 -0.96 26.68 -25.28
N LYS A 347 -0.78 25.44 -25.76
CA LYS A 347 -1.83 24.62 -26.39
C LYS A 347 -2.61 23.80 -25.38
N GLY A 348 -2.15 23.69 -24.13
CA GLY A 348 -2.77 22.88 -23.07
C GLY A 348 -2.25 21.45 -23.02
N LEU A 349 -1.07 21.19 -23.59
CA LEU A 349 -0.35 19.94 -23.43
C LEU A 349 0.57 20.03 -22.21
N PHE A 350 0.55 19.00 -21.37
CA PHE A 350 1.49 18.84 -20.28
C PHE A 350 2.93 18.75 -20.79
N ASN A 351 3.89 19.20 -20.00
CA ASN A 351 5.29 18.94 -20.22
C ASN A 351 5.83 18.09 -19.07
N ALA A 352 5.79 16.76 -19.23
CA ALA A 352 6.29 15.83 -18.23
C ALA A 352 7.79 16.00 -17.97
N ALA A 353 8.57 16.36 -19.01
CA ALA A 353 10.01 16.55 -18.88
C ALA A 353 10.37 17.80 -18.05
N GLU A 354 9.52 18.81 -18.04
CA GLU A 354 9.66 19.97 -17.17
C GLU A 354 9.18 19.65 -15.75
N ALA A 355 7.98 19.07 -15.63
CA ALA A 355 7.39 18.75 -14.34
C ALA A 355 8.28 17.82 -13.50
N GLN A 356 8.95 16.85 -14.12
CA GLN A 356 9.81 15.90 -13.40
C GLN A 356 11.05 16.54 -12.74
N LYS A 357 11.38 17.79 -13.07
CA LYS A 357 12.48 18.53 -12.42
C LYS A 357 12.13 18.94 -10.99
N GLU A 358 10.84 19.13 -10.73
CA GLU A 358 10.32 19.59 -9.43
C GLU A 358 9.50 18.48 -8.73
N TRP A 359 8.88 17.59 -9.49
CA TRP A 359 7.93 16.59 -9.00
C TRP A 359 8.35 15.18 -9.35
N TRP A 360 8.14 14.26 -8.41
CA TRP A 360 8.12 12.85 -8.75
C TRP A 360 6.86 12.54 -9.56
N LEU A 361 7.05 12.03 -10.77
CA LEU A 361 5.99 11.50 -11.62
C LEU A 361 5.96 9.98 -11.48
N PHE A 362 4.92 9.40 -10.90
CA PHE A 362 4.88 7.97 -10.54
C PHE A 362 4.20 7.12 -11.62
N VAL A 363 2.87 7.21 -11.76
CA VAL A 363 1.96 6.43 -12.62
C VAL A 363 1.96 4.92 -12.35
N ASP A 364 3.13 4.29 -12.32
CA ASP A 364 3.32 2.87 -12.04
C ASP A 364 4.80 2.53 -11.75
N TRP A 365 5.06 1.42 -11.07
CA TRP A 365 6.40 0.81 -10.97
C TRP A 365 6.71 -0.01 -12.22
N ARG A 366 6.84 0.66 -13.36
CA ARG A 366 7.28 0.04 -14.61
C ARG A 366 8.44 0.82 -15.22
N GLU A 367 9.60 0.18 -15.27
CA GLU A 367 10.77 0.73 -15.94
C GLU A 367 10.45 1.01 -17.42
N GLY A 368 10.95 2.14 -17.92
CA GLY A 368 10.77 2.56 -19.31
C GLY A 368 9.36 3.08 -19.65
N LEU A 369 8.44 3.19 -18.69
CA LEU A 369 7.12 3.78 -18.94
C LEU A 369 7.22 5.30 -19.18
N ASP A 370 6.83 5.76 -20.37
CA ASP A 370 6.65 7.18 -20.65
C ASP A 370 5.31 7.68 -20.07
N LYS A 371 5.37 8.79 -19.32
CA LYS A 371 4.26 9.27 -18.47
C LYS A 371 3.51 10.46 -19.05
N GLN A 372 3.93 10.99 -20.21
CA GLN A 372 3.37 12.19 -20.82
C GLN A 372 1.85 12.07 -21.07
N ALA A 373 1.43 11.00 -21.73
CA ALA A 373 0.03 10.81 -22.08
C ALA A 373 -0.83 10.42 -20.87
N SER A 374 -0.33 9.54 -19.99
CA SER A 374 -1.07 9.16 -18.79
C SER A 374 -1.31 10.36 -17.87
N LEU A 375 -0.30 11.21 -17.65
CA LEU A 375 -0.44 12.38 -16.79
C LEU A 375 -1.36 13.45 -17.40
N GLN A 376 -1.34 13.65 -18.72
CA GLN A 376 -2.35 14.47 -19.40
C GLN A 376 -3.77 13.97 -19.08
N GLY A 377 -3.98 12.65 -19.15
CA GLY A 377 -5.25 12.02 -18.81
C GLY A 377 -5.62 12.19 -17.33
N ILE A 378 -4.68 11.92 -16.40
CA ILE A 378 -4.89 12.06 -14.96
C ILE A 378 -5.30 13.49 -14.60
N MET A 379 -4.63 14.51 -15.14
CA MET A 379 -4.98 15.90 -14.86
C MET A 379 -6.36 16.26 -15.38
N ILE A 380 -6.73 15.84 -16.60
CA ILE A 380 -8.08 16.07 -17.15
C ILE A 380 -9.14 15.36 -16.28
N PHE A 381 -8.85 14.14 -15.82
CA PHE A 381 -9.71 13.41 -14.90
C PHE A 381 -9.88 14.16 -13.57
N ALA A 382 -8.78 14.56 -12.92
CA ALA A 382 -8.82 15.28 -11.65
C ALA A 382 -9.54 16.63 -11.75
N LEU A 383 -9.33 17.39 -12.84
CA LEU A 383 -10.08 18.62 -13.12
C LEU A 383 -11.58 18.37 -13.24
N LYS A 384 -11.98 17.30 -13.93
CA LYS A 384 -13.41 16.92 -14.06
C LYS A 384 -14.00 16.55 -12.71
N GLU A 385 -13.34 15.71 -11.93
CA GLU A 385 -13.85 15.30 -10.61
C GLU A 385 -13.88 16.49 -9.62
N THR A 386 -12.89 17.39 -9.66
CA THR A 386 -12.86 18.58 -8.80
C THR A 386 -13.96 19.58 -9.20
N TRP A 387 -14.26 19.70 -10.50
CA TRP A 387 -15.39 20.50 -10.96
C TRP A 387 -16.74 19.94 -10.49
N LEU A 388 -16.90 18.61 -10.48
CA LEU A 388 -18.10 17.96 -9.91
C LEU A 388 -18.19 18.19 -8.40
N LEU A 389 -17.08 18.07 -7.67
CA LEU A 389 -17.03 18.43 -6.25
C LEU A 389 -17.45 19.89 -6.01
N ALA A 390 -16.94 20.82 -6.82
CA ALA A 390 -17.32 22.23 -6.75
C ALA A 390 -18.84 22.41 -6.91
N LYS A 391 -19.45 21.69 -7.85
CA LYS A 391 -20.92 21.70 -8.06
C LYS A 391 -21.69 21.20 -6.85
N GLU A 392 -21.27 20.08 -6.27
CA GLU A 392 -21.94 19.50 -5.10
C GLU A 392 -21.89 20.41 -3.86
N LEU A 393 -20.85 21.26 -3.79
CA LEU A 393 -20.63 22.25 -2.74
C LEU A 393 -21.18 23.65 -3.06
N GLY A 394 -21.66 23.91 -4.28
CA GLY A 394 -22.10 25.25 -4.71
C GLY A 394 -20.95 26.26 -4.86
N LYS A 395 -19.75 25.77 -5.21
CA LYS A 395 -18.49 26.52 -5.29
C LYS A 395 -17.96 26.68 -6.72
N GLU A 396 -18.78 26.43 -7.73
CA GLU A 396 -18.38 26.50 -9.15
C GLU A 396 -17.79 27.85 -9.56
N LYS A 397 -18.26 28.94 -8.93
CA LYS A 397 -17.75 30.29 -9.21
C LYS A 397 -16.26 30.43 -8.88
N GLU A 398 -15.77 29.75 -7.84
CA GLU A 398 -14.36 29.79 -7.44
C GLU A 398 -13.43 29.12 -8.46
N VAL A 399 -13.98 28.25 -9.31
CA VAL A 399 -13.23 27.42 -10.27
C VAL A 399 -13.84 27.50 -11.68
N SER A 400 -14.44 28.64 -12.02
CA SER A 400 -15.16 28.86 -13.28
C SER A 400 -14.31 28.69 -14.55
N HIS A 401 -12.98 28.73 -14.44
CA HIS A 401 -12.04 28.51 -15.53
C HIS A 401 -11.84 27.02 -15.88
N ILE A 402 -12.15 26.09 -14.96
CA ILE A 402 -11.88 24.65 -15.13
C ILE A 402 -12.53 24.06 -16.38
N PRO A 403 -13.82 24.31 -16.71
CA PRO A 403 -14.43 23.75 -17.92
C PRO A 403 -13.71 24.14 -19.22
N ALA A 404 -13.23 25.38 -19.32
CA ALA A 404 -12.45 25.85 -20.46
C ALA A 404 -11.07 25.17 -20.52
N LEU A 405 -10.41 25.03 -19.37
CA LEU A 405 -9.13 24.34 -19.25
C LEU A 405 -9.24 22.85 -19.65
N ILE A 406 -10.26 22.14 -19.17
CA ILE A 406 -10.56 20.76 -19.56
C ILE A 406 -10.71 20.65 -21.08
N SER A 407 -11.46 21.56 -21.69
CA SER A 407 -11.70 21.57 -23.13
C SER A 407 -10.40 21.79 -23.93
N LYS A 408 -9.58 22.75 -23.49
CA LYS A 408 -8.26 23.05 -24.06
C LYS A 408 -7.32 21.84 -23.98
N MET A 409 -7.17 21.26 -22.79
CA MET A 409 -6.31 20.09 -22.55
C MET A 409 -6.79 18.85 -23.30
N THR A 410 -8.10 18.65 -23.40
CA THR A 410 -8.70 17.56 -24.18
C THR A 410 -8.38 17.73 -25.67
N ALA A 411 -8.54 18.93 -26.22
CA ALA A 411 -8.18 19.21 -27.60
C ALA A 411 -6.69 18.99 -27.86
N ALA A 412 -5.82 19.45 -26.97
CA ALA A 412 -4.38 19.23 -27.06
C ALA A 412 -4.02 17.74 -27.07
N ALA A 413 -4.62 16.95 -26.19
CA ALA A 413 -4.41 15.50 -26.14
C ALA A 413 -4.87 14.82 -27.45
N ARG A 414 -6.04 15.18 -27.97
CA ARG A 414 -6.57 14.61 -29.22
C ARG A 414 -5.72 14.95 -30.45
N VAL A 415 -5.11 16.13 -30.48
CA VAL A 415 -4.26 16.56 -31.59
C VAL A 415 -2.87 15.93 -31.52
N ASN A 416 -2.27 15.88 -30.33
CA ASN A 416 -0.83 15.57 -30.20
C ASN A 416 -0.55 14.14 -29.74
N LEU A 417 -1.50 13.49 -29.05
CA LEU A 417 -1.28 12.18 -28.43
C LEU A 417 -2.06 11.05 -29.12
N TYR A 418 -3.05 11.35 -29.95
CA TYR A 418 -3.82 10.31 -30.66
C TYR A 418 -3.19 9.99 -32.02
N ASP A 419 -2.72 8.75 -32.18
CA ASP A 419 -2.27 8.22 -33.47
C ASP A 419 -3.47 7.66 -34.23
N LYS A 420 -3.96 8.40 -35.23
CA LYS A 420 -5.11 8.01 -36.04
C LYS A 420 -4.89 6.73 -36.84
N GLN A 421 -3.66 6.48 -37.31
CA GLN A 421 -3.36 5.31 -38.13
C GLN A 421 -3.41 4.04 -37.29
N LYS A 422 -2.78 4.08 -36.12
CA LYS A 422 -2.78 2.95 -35.17
C LYS A 422 -4.09 2.85 -34.39
N GLY A 423 -4.83 3.95 -34.24
CA GLY A 423 -6.04 4.04 -33.44
C GLY A 423 -5.77 3.88 -31.94
N VAL A 424 -4.66 4.42 -31.46
CA VAL A 424 -4.20 4.36 -30.05
C VAL A 424 -3.66 5.71 -29.61
N TYR A 425 -3.55 5.92 -28.31
CA TYR A 425 -2.84 7.06 -27.75
C TYR A 425 -1.37 6.71 -27.51
N VAL A 426 -0.48 7.58 -27.94
CA VAL A 426 0.97 7.44 -27.85
C VAL A 426 1.56 8.43 -26.86
N SER A 427 2.69 8.07 -26.26
CA SER A 427 3.36 8.85 -25.22
C SER A 427 4.82 9.11 -25.56
N GLY A 428 5.28 10.31 -25.26
CA GLY A 428 6.67 10.72 -25.44
C GLY A 428 7.13 10.87 -26.90
N PRO A 429 8.39 11.27 -27.10
CA PRO A 429 9.01 11.43 -28.43
C PRO A 429 8.97 10.14 -29.26
N GLU A 430 9.18 8.99 -28.61
CA GLU A 430 9.21 7.66 -29.25
C GLU A 430 7.81 7.11 -29.58
N LYS A 431 6.74 7.87 -29.29
CA LYS A 431 5.36 7.47 -29.51
C LYS A 431 5.05 6.09 -28.89
N GLN A 432 5.51 5.89 -27.66
CA GLN A 432 5.33 4.65 -26.91
C GLN A 432 3.83 4.35 -26.75
N VAL A 433 3.45 3.09 -26.97
CA VAL A 433 2.11 2.59 -26.66
C VAL A 433 2.18 1.88 -25.31
N SER A 434 1.35 2.29 -24.35
CA SER A 434 1.29 1.65 -23.03
C SER A 434 -0.16 1.47 -22.57
N TYR A 435 -0.36 0.55 -21.62
CA TYR A 435 -1.63 0.39 -20.93
C TYR A 435 -2.03 1.67 -20.18
N ALA A 436 -1.04 2.36 -19.59
CA ALA A 436 -1.27 3.61 -18.87
C ALA A 436 -1.87 4.70 -19.77
N SER A 437 -1.31 4.91 -20.96
CA SER A 437 -1.80 5.94 -21.89
C SER A 437 -3.24 5.64 -22.31
N GLN A 438 -3.58 4.39 -22.65
CA GLN A 438 -4.94 4.06 -23.09
C GLN A 438 -5.93 4.19 -21.93
N ALA A 439 -5.59 3.63 -20.77
CA ALA A 439 -6.45 3.63 -19.60
C ALA A 439 -6.82 5.06 -19.18
N TRP A 440 -5.82 5.93 -19.04
CA TRP A 440 -6.06 7.30 -18.60
C TRP A 440 -6.73 8.19 -19.65
N MET A 441 -6.52 7.94 -20.96
CA MET A 441 -7.25 8.65 -22.02
C MET A 441 -8.74 8.27 -22.04
N VAL A 442 -9.06 7.02 -21.71
CA VAL A 442 -10.44 6.54 -21.54
C VAL A 442 -11.07 7.06 -20.25
N ILE A 443 -10.38 6.92 -19.11
CA ILE A 443 -10.88 7.36 -17.79
C ILE A 443 -11.15 8.87 -17.79
N SER A 444 -10.25 9.66 -18.36
CA SER A 444 -10.44 11.10 -18.48
C SER A 444 -11.52 11.50 -19.48
N GLY A 445 -11.98 10.58 -20.34
CA GLY A 445 -12.96 10.85 -21.40
C GLY A 445 -12.41 11.68 -22.56
N VAL A 446 -11.09 11.70 -22.76
CA VAL A 446 -10.47 12.25 -23.98
C VAL A 446 -10.75 11.34 -25.17
N ALA A 447 -10.68 10.02 -24.94
CA ALA A 447 -11.12 9.02 -25.89
C ALA A 447 -12.64 8.93 -25.90
N THR A 448 -13.21 8.95 -27.10
CA THR A 448 -14.60 8.51 -27.28
C THR A 448 -14.73 7.03 -26.92
N LYS A 449 -15.94 6.55 -26.66
CA LYS A 449 -16.19 5.13 -26.36
C LYS A 449 -15.62 4.21 -27.44
N ALA A 450 -15.83 4.53 -28.72
CA ALA A 450 -15.33 3.73 -29.84
C ALA A 450 -13.79 3.75 -29.94
N GLU A 451 -13.16 4.91 -29.78
CA GLU A 451 -11.69 5.03 -29.73
C GLU A 451 -11.12 4.22 -28.56
N GLY A 452 -11.73 4.34 -27.37
CA GLY A 452 -11.34 3.59 -26.17
C GLY A 452 -11.44 2.08 -26.36
N GLN A 453 -12.55 1.60 -26.93
CA GLN A 453 -12.73 0.19 -27.24
C GLN A 453 -11.67 -0.34 -28.21
N LYS A 454 -11.39 0.41 -29.28
CA LYS A 454 -10.35 0.06 -30.27
C LYS A 454 -8.97 0.01 -29.61
N ALA A 455 -8.60 1.06 -28.87
CA ALA A 455 -7.30 1.19 -28.25
C ALA A 455 -7.07 0.09 -27.19
N LEU A 456 -8.03 -0.15 -26.29
CA LEU A 456 -7.90 -1.15 -25.24
C LEU A 456 -7.83 -2.59 -25.79
N LYS A 457 -8.60 -2.91 -26.85
CA LYS A 457 -8.52 -4.21 -27.52
C LYS A 457 -7.19 -4.44 -28.23
N SER A 458 -6.60 -3.37 -28.79
CA SER A 458 -5.30 -3.46 -29.47
C SER A 458 -4.16 -3.85 -28.53
N LEU A 459 -4.24 -3.53 -27.23
CA LEU A 459 -3.19 -3.80 -26.26
C LEU A 459 -2.91 -5.29 -26.08
N VAL A 460 -3.95 -6.12 -26.08
CA VAL A 460 -3.86 -7.56 -25.79
C VAL A 460 -2.91 -8.27 -26.77
N ASN A 461 -2.90 -7.83 -28.04
CA ASN A 461 -2.10 -8.42 -29.11
C ASN A 461 -0.81 -7.64 -29.41
N ASN A 462 -0.59 -6.50 -28.75
CA ASN A 462 0.58 -5.67 -28.99
C ASN A 462 1.72 -6.05 -28.04
N LYS A 463 2.65 -6.88 -28.52
CA LYS A 463 3.85 -7.30 -27.75
C LYS A 463 4.75 -6.13 -27.35
N ASN A 464 4.70 -5.02 -28.08
CA ASN A 464 5.51 -3.83 -27.80
C ASN A 464 4.79 -2.85 -26.85
N ALA A 465 3.55 -3.13 -26.45
CA ALA A 465 2.84 -2.29 -25.49
C ALA A 465 3.44 -2.45 -24.09
N VAL A 466 3.82 -1.34 -23.45
CA VAL A 466 4.30 -1.37 -22.07
C VAL A 466 3.14 -1.75 -21.14
N ARG A 467 3.30 -2.88 -20.45
CA ARG A 467 2.33 -3.48 -19.53
C ARG A 467 2.45 -2.88 -18.12
N PRO A 468 1.38 -2.97 -17.30
CA PRO A 468 1.46 -2.65 -15.88
C PRO A 468 2.55 -3.46 -15.17
N GLY A 469 3.29 -2.82 -14.26
CA GLY A 469 4.19 -3.46 -13.30
C GLY A 469 3.53 -3.75 -11.95
N THR A 470 2.37 -3.15 -11.68
CA THR A 470 1.64 -3.31 -10.42
C THR A 470 0.14 -3.50 -10.63
N PRO A 471 -0.57 -4.08 -9.64
CA PRO A 471 -2.02 -4.03 -9.60
C PRO A 471 -2.60 -2.61 -9.51
N TYR A 472 -1.82 -1.61 -9.05
CA TYR A 472 -2.23 -0.20 -9.02
C TYR A 472 -2.55 0.31 -10.43
N LEU A 473 -1.65 0.14 -11.40
CA LEU A 473 -1.97 0.52 -12.78
C LEU A 473 -3.01 -0.42 -13.42
N TYR A 474 -3.00 -1.70 -13.04
CA TYR A 474 -3.97 -2.68 -13.55
C TYR A 474 -5.41 -2.34 -13.13
N HIS A 475 -5.63 -1.73 -11.95
CA HIS A 475 -6.91 -1.16 -11.54
C HIS A 475 -7.46 -0.20 -12.61
N TYR A 476 -6.65 0.78 -13.04
CA TYR A 476 -7.08 1.77 -14.02
C TYR A 476 -7.34 1.15 -15.40
N TYR A 477 -6.62 0.09 -15.77
CA TYR A 477 -6.93 -0.69 -16.97
C TYR A 477 -8.32 -1.33 -16.89
N VAL A 478 -8.68 -1.99 -15.78
CA VAL A 478 -10.01 -2.56 -15.58
C VAL A 478 -11.08 -1.47 -15.56
N ALA A 479 -10.83 -0.35 -14.87
CA ALA A 479 -11.76 0.79 -14.86
C ALA A 479 -12.01 1.36 -16.27
N ALA A 480 -10.97 1.41 -17.12
CA ALA A 480 -11.09 1.85 -18.51
C ALA A 480 -11.90 0.87 -19.38
N LEU A 481 -11.72 -0.44 -19.18
CA LEU A 481 -12.53 -1.48 -19.85
C LEU A 481 -14.02 -1.30 -19.50
N ILE A 482 -14.35 -1.18 -18.21
CA ILE A 482 -15.72 -0.95 -17.73
C ILE A 482 -16.29 0.33 -18.33
N LYS A 483 -15.55 1.45 -18.25
CA LYS A 483 -15.99 2.75 -18.79
C LYS A 483 -16.23 2.71 -20.31
N SER A 484 -15.50 1.87 -21.04
CA SER A 484 -15.69 1.66 -22.47
C SER A 484 -16.81 0.66 -22.81
N GLY A 485 -17.48 0.08 -21.81
CA GLY A 485 -18.49 -0.95 -22.00
C GLY A 485 -17.93 -2.32 -22.43
N LEU A 486 -16.63 -2.57 -22.22
CA LEU A 486 -15.97 -3.85 -22.46
C LEU A 486 -16.07 -4.74 -21.22
N THR A 487 -17.31 -5.06 -20.84
CA THR A 487 -17.61 -5.71 -19.55
C THR A 487 -17.07 -7.14 -19.47
N GLN A 488 -17.13 -7.90 -20.57
CA GLN A 488 -16.59 -9.25 -20.63
C GLN A 488 -15.06 -9.25 -20.54
N GLU A 489 -14.41 -8.33 -21.26
CA GLU A 489 -12.96 -8.15 -21.17
C GLU A 489 -12.53 -7.68 -19.77
N ALA A 490 -13.34 -6.85 -19.09
CA ALA A 490 -13.09 -6.44 -17.72
C ALA A 490 -13.16 -7.62 -16.73
N LYS A 491 -14.19 -8.48 -16.85
CA LYS A 491 -14.32 -9.71 -16.05
C LYS A 491 -13.13 -10.63 -16.28
N ALA A 492 -12.81 -10.91 -17.54
CA ALA A 492 -11.68 -11.78 -17.91
C ALA A 492 -10.33 -11.21 -17.43
N ALA A 493 -10.12 -9.89 -17.53
CA ALA A 493 -8.91 -9.25 -17.05
C ALA A 493 -8.75 -9.39 -15.52
N LEU A 494 -9.86 -9.24 -14.77
CA LEU A 494 -9.87 -9.38 -13.32
C LEU A 494 -9.62 -10.85 -12.90
N GLU A 495 -10.34 -11.80 -13.50
CA GLU A 495 -10.19 -13.24 -13.24
C GLU A 495 -8.78 -13.73 -13.60
N LYS A 496 -8.20 -13.27 -14.71
CA LYS A 496 -6.85 -13.67 -15.11
C LYS A 496 -5.78 -13.12 -14.15
N TYR A 497 -5.82 -11.82 -13.85
CA TYR A 497 -4.74 -11.16 -13.13
C TYR A 497 -4.80 -11.43 -11.62
N TRP A 498 -5.91 -11.13 -10.96
CA TRP A 498 -6.05 -11.41 -9.53
C TRP A 498 -6.33 -12.88 -9.24
N GLY A 499 -7.05 -13.58 -10.14
CA GLY A 499 -7.20 -15.02 -10.01
C GLY A 499 -5.88 -15.77 -10.17
N GLY A 500 -4.91 -15.21 -10.92
CA GLY A 500 -3.53 -15.72 -10.95
C GLY A 500 -2.87 -15.71 -9.58
N MET A 501 -2.94 -14.59 -8.84
CA MET A 501 -2.45 -14.51 -7.46
C MET A 501 -3.18 -15.49 -6.53
N VAL A 502 -4.51 -15.60 -6.66
CA VAL A 502 -5.31 -16.55 -5.88
C VAL A 502 -4.89 -18.00 -6.14
N GLN A 503 -4.72 -18.40 -7.40
CA GLN A 503 -4.26 -19.75 -7.78
C GLN A 503 -2.87 -20.05 -7.25
N LYS A 504 -2.03 -19.02 -7.11
CA LYS A 504 -0.70 -19.08 -6.53
C LYS A 504 -0.69 -19.07 -4.99
N GLY A 505 -1.86 -19.06 -4.35
CA GLY A 505 -2.02 -19.20 -2.90
C GLY A 505 -1.98 -17.89 -2.12
N ALA A 506 -2.23 -16.75 -2.76
CA ALA A 506 -2.29 -15.45 -2.08
C ALA A 506 -3.41 -15.41 -1.01
N ASP A 507 -3.03 -15.09 0.24
CA ASP A 507 -3.98 -14.74 1.31
C ASP A 507 -4.39 -13.27 1.28
N THR A 508 -3.51 -12.44 0.71
CA THR A 508 -3.62 -11.00 0.49
C THR A 508 -2.96 -10.65 -0.85
N PHE A 509 -3.37 -9.55 -1.48
CA PHE A 509 -2.83 -9.15 -2.79
C PHE A 509 -1.54 -8.33 -2.66
N TRP A 510 -0.66 -8.54 -3.63
CA TRP A 510 0.73 -8.11 -3.59
C TRP A 510 0.93 -6.72 -4.17
N GLU A 511 1.97 -6.02 -3.71
CA GLU A 511 2.35 -4.69 -4.18
C GLU A 511 2.74 -4.65 -5.66
N ALA A 512 3.63 -5.56 -6.04
CA ALA A 512 4.13 -5.74 -7.39
C ALA A 512 3.83 -7.17 -7.84
N TYR A 513 3.33 -7.32 -9.06
CA TYR A 513 3.01 -8.62 -9.64
C TYR A 513 3.08 -8.52 -11.16
N ASP A 514 3.99 -9.29 -11.74
CA ASP A 514 4.02 -9.56 -13.18
C ASP A 514 3.85 -11.08 -13.36
N PRO A 515 2.76 -11.55 -14.00
CA PRO A 515 2.56 -12.97 -14.27
C PRO A 515 3.72 -13.62 -15.05
N ASP A 516 4.49 -12.83 -15.80
CA ASP A 516 5.63 -13.29 -16.58
C ASP A 516 6.96 -13.16 -15.80
N ASN A 517 6.96 -12.51 -14.62
CA ASN A 517 8.12 -12.35 -13.74
C ASN A 517 7.70 -12.26 -12.26
N GLU A 518 7.56 -13.42 -11.61
CA GLU A 518 7.16 -13.52 -10.20
C GLU A 518 8.21 -12.98 -9.21
N LEU A 519 9.45 -12.76 -9.66
CA LEU A 519 10.54 -12.18 -8.86
C LEU A 519 10.66 -10.66 -9.05
N LEU A 520 9.72 -10.03 -9.77
CA LEU A 520 9.72 -8.57 -9.99
C LEU A 520 9.76 -7.83 -8.65
N SER A 521 10.72 -6.92 -8.52
CA SER A 521 10.87 -6.07 -7.35
C SER A 521 11.39 -4.70 -7.79
N PRO A 522 10.62 -3.62 -7.57
CA PRO A 522 11.12 -2.25 -7.76
C PRO A 522 12.33 -1.92 -6.86
N TYR A 523 12.53 -2.73 -5.81
CA TYR A 523 13.53 -2.52 -4.77
C TYR A 523 14.75 -3.43 -4.88
N ASN A 524 14.95 -4.08 -6.03
CA ASN A 524 16.04 -5.02 -6.30
C ASN A 524 16.09 -6.28 -5.39
N PHE A 525 15.08 -6.52 -4.55
CA PHE A 525 15.03 -7.68 -3.66
C PHE A 525 13.59 -8.06 -3.30
N PHE A 526 13.02 -9.09 -3.95
CA PHE A 526 11.61 -9.45 -3.77
C PHE A 526 11.17 -9.75 -2.32
N PRO A 527 12.01 -10.20 -1.37
CA PRO A 527 11.57 -10.32 0.01
C PRO A 527 11.17 -8.99 0.67
N VAL A 528 11.67 -7.84 0.17
CA VAL A 528 11.27 -6.52 0.70
C VAL A 528 9.99 -5.97 0.07
N ASN A 529 9.48 -6.58 -1.01
CA ASN A 529 8.14 -6.25 -1.53
C ASN A 529 7.09 -6.50 -0.44
N SER A 530 5.99 -5.75 -0.46
CA SER A 530 4.85 -6.07 0.39
C SER A 530 3.94 -7.11 -0.29
N TYR A 531 3.67 -8.22 0.39
CA TYR A 531 2.70 -9.22 -0.05
C TYR A 531 1.31 -9.00 0.54
N CYS A 532 1.11 -7.90 1.27
CA CYS A 532 -0.20 -7.34 1.57
C CYS A 532 -0.16 -5.85 1.24
N HIS A 533 -0.68 -5.45 0.09
CA HIS A 533 -0.64 -4.05 -0.33
C HIS A 533 -2.01 -3.58 -0.82
N ALA A 534 -2.50 -2.52 -0.18
CA ALA A 534 -3.90 -2.17 -0.22
C ALA A 534 -4.33 -1.60 -1.58
N TRP A 535 -3.43 -0.99 -2.35
CA TRP A 535 -3.73 -0.58 -3.72
C TRP A 535 -4.15 -1.75 -4.64
N SER A 536 -3.88 -2.99 -4.22
CA SER A 536 -4.17 -4.22 -4.97
C SER A 536 -5.51 -4.83 -4.58
N CYS A 537 -6.19 -4.29 -3.56
CA CYS A 537 -7.49 -4.79 -3.08
C CYS A 537 -8.69 -4.33 -3.94
N THR A 538 -8.45 -3.52 -4.97
CA THR A 538 -9.51 -2.90 -5.77
C THR A 538 -10.48 -3.82 -6.52
N PRO A 539 -10.24 -5.14 -6.72
CA PRO A 539 -11.33 -6.05 -7.11
C PRO A 539 -12.56 -5.96 -6.20
N VAL A 540 -12.39 -5.71 -4.90
CA VAL A 540 -13.50 -5.51 -3.95
C VAL A 540 -14.43 -4.39 -4.44
N TYR A 541 -13.86 -3.28 -4.89
CA TYR A 541 -14.61 -2.16 -5.46
C TYR A 541 -15.37 -2.58 -6.72
N PHE A 542 -14.69 -3.21 -7.69
CA PHE A 542 -15.31 -3.59 -8.96
C PHE A 542 -16.44 -4.60 -8.78
N ILE A 543 -16.18 -5.68 -8.03
CA ILE A 543 -17.11 -6.79 -7.83
C ILE A 543 -18.40 -6.29 -7.17
N ARG A 544 -18.28 -5.36 -6.22
CA ARG A 544 -19.40 -4.89 -5.40
C ARG A 544 -20.12 -3.68 -6.01
N LYS A 545 -19.43 -2.83 -6.78
CA LYS A 545 -20.04 -1.70 -7.49
C LYS A 545 -20.76 -2.11 -8.77
N TYR A 546 -20.26 -3.12 -9.48
CA TYR A 546 -20.79 -3.58 -10.77
C TYR A 546 -21.23 -5.05 -10.70
N PRO A 547 -22.23 -5.39 -9.85
CA PRO A 547 -22.69 -6.76 -9.69
C PRO A 547 -23.21 -7.38 -11.00
N GLU A 548 -23.72 -6.57 -11.94
CA GLU A 548 -24.14 -7.00 -13.27
C GLU A 548 -22.99 -7.51 -14.16
N ILE A 549 -21.75 -7.12 -13.86
CA ILE A 549 -20.56 -7.58 -14.57
C ILE A 549 -19.96 -8.80 -13.85
N PHE A 550 -19.80 -8.72 -12.53
CA PHE A 550 -18.95 -9.66 -11.79
C PHE A 550 -19.70 -10.71 -10.96
N GLN A 551 -20.99 -10.49 -10.65
CA GLN A 551 -21.78 -11.37 -9.78
C GLN A 551 -22.90 -12.13 -10.53
N GLN A 552 -22.81 -12.18 -11.86
CA GLN A 552 -23.71 -12.95 -12.75
C GLN A 552 -23.05 -14.22 -13.27
#